data_AF-A0A9E1W5H7-F1
#
_entry.id   AF-A0A9E1W5H7-F1
#
_cell.length_a   1.000
_cell.length_b   1.000
_cell.length_c   1.000
_cell.angle_alpha   90.00
_cell.angle_beta   90.00
_cell.angle_gamma   90.00
#
_symmetry.space_group_name_H-M   'P 1'
#
loop_
_entity.id
_entity.type
_entity.pdbx_description
1 polymer ?
#
loop_
_entity_poly.entity_id
_entity_poly.type
_entity_poly.pdbx_seq_one_letter_code
_entity_poly.pdbx_strand_id
1 'polypeptide(L)'
;MIDGVPCATGLLSVGDASSCTNPSLGRGMTLGLMHVALARACVAEHLDDPTALALAFHERTEAELRPYHDATVATDRRRVRDMMSYRDGLTPQPTPEEHVADALMGSATSDQLATRSFGDIYSCNAVPSEVMARPGMLEHALGLAKNFTAQPLPGPDRSE
;
A
#
# COMPACT_ATOMS: atom_id res chain seq x y z
N MET A 1 5.68 14.29 16.03
CA MET A 1 6.60 15.38 15.63
C MET A 1 5.79 16.65 15.45
N ILE A 2 6.27 17.77 15.99
CA ILE A 2 5.77 19.11 15.66
C ILE A 2 7.01 19.91 15.26
N ASP A 3 7.01 20.46 14.05
CA ASP A 3 8.12 21.23 13.48
C ASP A 3 9.48 20.52 13.58
N GLY A 4 9.49 19.19 13.37
CA GLY A 4 10.70 18.38 13.43
C GLY A 4 11.17 18.00 14.84
N VAL A 5 10.39 18.31 15.90
CA VAL A 5 10.72 17.98 17.28
C VAL A 5 9.78 16.90 17.84
N PRO A 6 10.30 15.88 18.58
CA PRO A 6 9.45 14.90 19.25
C PRO A 6 8.56 15.55 20.31
N CYS A 7 7.25 15.31 20.22
CA CYS A 7 6.27 15.83 21.18
C CYS A 7 6.29 15.05 22.50
N ALA A 8 6.75 13.80 22.45
CA ALA A 8 6.96 12.92 23.59
C ALA A 8 8.16 12.02 23.26
N THR A 9 9.05 11.83 24.23
CA THR A 9 10.29 11.06 24.05
C THR A 9 10.29 9.74 24.83
N GLY A 10 9.40 9.58 25.82
CA GLY A 10 9.23 8.35 26.60
C GLY A 10 8.09 7.44 26.13
N LEU A 11 7.49 7.72 24.97
CA LEU A 11 6.34 6.98 24.44
C LEU A 11 6.50 6.76 22.93
N LEU A 12 6.38 5.51 22.49
CA LEU A 12 6.36 5.14 21.08
C LEU A 12 5.00 4.55 20.72
N SER A 13 4.32 5.13 19.73
CA SER A 13 3.07 4.59 19.17
C SER A 13 3.39 3.50 18.16
N VAL A 14 2.81 2.31 18.30
CA VAL A 14 3.00 1.18 17.39
C VAL A 14 1.68 0.65 16.85
N GLY A 15 1.71 0.04 15.66
CA GLY A 15 0.53 -0.53 15.00
C GLY A 15 -0.63 0.48 14.88
N ASP A 16 -1.84 0.02 15.19
CA ASP A 16 -3.07 0.82 15.12
C ASP A 16 -3.06 2.07 16.02
N ALA A 17 -2.24 2.09 17.09
CA ALA A 17 -2.09 3.30 17.91
C ALA A 17 -1.34 4.42 17.19
N SER A 18 -0.64 4.11 16.10
CA SER A 18 0.10 5.06 15.26
C SER A 18 -0.62 5.36 13.95
N SER A 19 -1.13 4.33 13.26
CA SER A 19 -1.79 4.47 11.97
C SER A 19 -2.76 3.33 11.72
N CYS A 20 -3.95 3.66 11.20
CA CYS A 20 -4.97 2.69 10.83
C CYS A 20 -5.33 2.81 9.35
N THR A 21 -5.55 1.67 8.70
CA THR A 21 -6.16 1.59 7.37
C THR A 21 -7.44 0.76 7.44
N ASN A 22 -8.30 0.84 6.42
CA ASN A 22 -9.44 -0.08 6.34
C ASN A 22 -8.95 -1.53 6.12
N PRO A 23 -9.73 -2.56 6.49
CA PRO A 23 -9.26 -3.94 6.46
C PRO A 23 -9.20 -4.57 5.06
N SER A 24 -9.55 -3.86 3.97
CA SER A 24 -9.80 -4.46 2.65
C SER A 24 -8.59 -5.12 1.97
N LEU A 25 -7.37 -4.80 2.41
CA LEU A 25 -6.13 -5.45 1.94
C LEU A 25 -5.47 -6.32 3.01
N GLY A 26 -6.04 -6.43 4.22
CA GLY A 26 -5.49 -7.27 5.30
C GLY A 26 -4.10 -6.83 5.83
N ARG A 27 -3.63 -5.62 5.51
CA ARG A 27 -2.26 -5.17 5.79
C ARG A 27 -1.99 -4.80 7.25
N GLY A 28 -3.02 -4.52 8.05
CA GLY A 28 -2.86 -4.02 9.43
C GLY A 28 -1.97 -4.90 10.31
N MET A 29 -2.13 -6.23 10.22
CA MET A 29 -1.30 -7.18 10.98
C MET A 29 0.17 -7.13 10.53
N THR A 30 0.43 -7.19 9.23
CA THR A 30 1.79 -7.12 8.67
C THR A 30 2.48 -5.83 9.05
N LEU A 31 1.82 -4.68 8.85
CA LEU A 31 2.39 -3.37 9.20
C LEU A 31 2.59 -3.23 10.71
N GLY A 32 1.68 -3.74 11.54
CA GLY A 32 1.86 -3.77 12.99
C GLY A 32 3.09 -4.56 13.41
N LEU A 33 3.32 -5.74 12.83
CA LEU A 33 4.50 -6.56 13.11
C LEU A 33 5.81 -5.90 12.65
N MET A 34 5.81 -5.29 11.47
CA MET A 34 6.96 -4.49 10.98
C MET A 34 7.25 -3.32 11.95
N HIS A 35 6.20 -2.62 12.41
CA HIS A 35 6.34 -1.51 13.33
C HIS A 35 6.97 -1.93 14.67
N VAL A 36 6.56 -3.09 15.20
CA VAL A 36 7.12 -3.64 16.45
C VAL A 36 8.59 -4.05 16.26
N ALA A 37 8.95 -4.65 15.12
CA ALA A 37 10.33 -5.02 14.83
C ALA A 37 11.24 -3.78 14.76
N LEU A 38 10.76 -2.71 14.12
CA LEU A 38 11.42 -1.42 14.02
C LEU A 38 11.55 -0.76 15.40
N ALA A 39 10.47 -0.73 16.20
CA ALA A 39 10.50 -0.21 17.57
C ALA A 39 11.56 -0.93 18.41
N ARG A 40 11.61 -2.26 18.34
CA ARG A 40 12.61 -3.07 19.05
C ARG A 40 14.03 -2.70 18.66
N ALA A 41 14.29 -2.50 17.36
CA ALA A 41 15.62 -2.10 16.87
C ALA A 41 16.02 -0.71 17.39
N CYS A 42 15.15 0.29 17.25
CA CYS A 42 15.41 1.64 17.75
C CYS A 42 15.64 1.67 19.27
N VAL A 43 14.85 0.93 20.04
CA VAL A 43 15.03 0.80 21.50
C VAL A 43 16.39 0.20 21.82
N ALA A 44 16.82 -0.86 21.12
CA ALA A 44 18.12 -1.48 21.35
C ALA A 44 19.29 -0.54 21.05
N GLU A 45 19.14 0.37 20.08
CA GLU A 45 20.19 1.30 19.64
C GLU A 45 20.24 2.61 20.43
N HIS A 46 19.11 3.06 20.98
CA HIS A 46 18.95 4.41 21.54
C HIS A 46 18.28 4.44 22.93
N LEU A 47 18.29 3.34 23.69
CA LEU A 47 17.59 3.25 24.99
C LEU A 47 17.95 4.39 25.96
N ASP A 48 19.22 4.78 25.99
CA ASP A 48 19.74 5.77 26.94
C ASP A 48 19.53 7.23 26.49
N ASP A 49 19.02 7.44 25.28
CA ASP A 49 18.68 8.77 24.74
C ASP A 49 17.23 8.78 24.20
N PRO A 50 16.25 9.15 25.03
CA PRO A 50 14.84 9.19 24.64
C PRO A 50 14.55 10.10 23.44
N THR A 51 15.35 11.15 23.23
CA THR A 51 15.15 12.07 22.10
C THR A 51 15.65 11.43 20.82
N ALA A 52 16.86 10.87 20.83
CA ALA A 52 17.40 10.13 19.69
C ALA A 52 16.51 8.92 19.35
N LEU A 53 16.00 8.21 20.36
CA LEU A 53 15.06 7.11 20.19
C LEU A 53 13.81 7.56 19.42
N ALA A 54 13.15 8.63 19.87
CA ALA A 54 11.93 9.12 19.24
C ALA A 54 12.15 9.62 17.81
N LEU A 55 13.29 10.28 17.56
CA LEU A 55 13.69 10.73 16.22
C LEU A 55 13.93 9.54 15.28
N ALA A 56 14.80 8.62 15.67
CA ALA A 56 15.16 7.45 14.87
C ALA A 56 13.94 6.58 14.58
N PHE A 57 13.07 6.38 15.57
CA PHE A 57 11.81 5.64 15.40
C PHE A 57 10.88 6.33 14.40
N HIS A 58 10.68 7.64 14.53
CA HIS A 58 9.86 8.39 13.59
C HIS A 58 10.42 8.33 12.16
N GLU A 59 11.72 8.58 11.98
CA GLU A 59 12.37 8.57 10.67
C GLU A 59 12.24 7.21 9.99
N ARG A 60 12.51 6.11 10.71
CA ARG A 60 12.36 4.77 10.16
C ARG A 60 10.89 4.44 9.87
N THR A 61 9.94 4.85 10.71
CA THR A 61 8.51 4.64 10.43
C THR A 61 8.07 5.39 9.17
N GLU A 62 8.51 6.63 8.99
CA GLU A 62 8.23 7.39 7.75
C GLU A 62 8.95 6.80 6.52
N ALA A 63 10.14 6.22 6.69
CA ALA A 63 10.86 5.62 5.57
C ALA A 63 10.30 4.24 5.18
N GLU A 64 9.97 3.39 6.16
CA GLU A 64 9.73 1.96 5.93
C GLU A 64 8.24 1.60 5.93
N LEU A 65 7.39 2.28 6.72
CA LEU A 65 5.98 1.92 6.89
C LEU A 65 5.05 2.86 6.12
N ARG A 66 5.35 4.16 6.13
CA ARG A 66 4.52 5.18 5.49
C ARG A 66 4.26 4.90 4.00
N PRO A 67 5.22 4.41 3.18
CA PRO A 67 4.95 4.09 1.79
C PRO A 67 3.82 3.05 1.61
N TYR A 68 3.76 2.02 2.47
CA TYR A 68 2.71 1.00 2.42
C TYR A 68 1.35 1.54 2.90
N HIS A 69 1.35 2.38 3.93
CA HIS A 69 0.15 3.07 4.39
C HIS A 69 -0.42 3.94 3.26
N ASP A 70 0.40 4.78 2.64
CA ASP A 70 -0.04 5.72 1.61
C ASP A 70 -0.52 5.00 0.35
N ALA A 71 0.16 3.91 -0.06
CA ALA A 71 -0.30 3.05 -1.15
C ALA A 71 -1.68 2.41 -0.84
N THR A 72 -1.93 2.05 0.42
CA THR A 72 -3.22 1.50 0.87
C THR A 72 -4.32 2.56 0.82
N VAL A 73 -4.05 3.77 1.33
CA VAL A 73 -4.99 4.90 1.30
C VAL A 73 -5.31 5.31 -0.14
N ALA A 74 -4.33 5.32 -1.04
CA ALA A 74 -4.56 5.62 -2.45
C ALA A 74 -5.50 4.59 -3.11
N THR A 75 -5.26 3.30 -2.87
CA THR A 75 -6.12 2.21 -3.36
C THR A 75 -7.54 2.33 -2.83
N ASP A 76 -7.69 2.67 -1.54
CA ASP A 76 -9.00 2.82 -0.91
C ASP A 76 -9.78 4.01 -1.46
N ARG A 77 -9.13 5.17 -1.60
CA ARG A 77 -9.75 6.36 -2.19
C ARG A 77 -10.26 6.09 -3.60
N ARG A 78 -9.48 5.36 -4.39
CA ARG A 78 -9.92 4.87 -5.70
C ARG A 78 -11.16 3.98 -5.57
N ARG A 79 -11.12 2.94 -4.73
CA ARG A 79 -12.26 2.02 -4.55
C ARG A 79 -13.52 2.75 -4.11
N VAL A 80 -13.42 3.73 -3.22
CA VAL A 80 -14.55 4.57 -2.80
C VAL A 80 -15.11 5.36 -3.98
N ARG A 81 -14.27 6.00 -4.79
CA ARG A 81 -14.70 6.72 -5.99
C ARG A 81 -15.42 5.80 -6.98
N ASP A 82 -14.88 4.61 -7.20
CA ASP A 82 -15.45 3.62 -8.12
C ASP A 82 -16.81 3.12 -7.57
N MET A 83 -16.92 2.83 -6.27
CA MET A 83 -18.18 2.49 -5.59
C MET A 83 -19.25 3.59 -5.72
N MET A 84 -18.87 4.87 -5.60
CA MET A 84 -19.81 5.98 -5.79
C MET A 84 -20.30 6.06 -7.24
N SER A 85 -19.44 5.78 -8.22
CA SER A 85 -19.83 5.73 -9.64
C SER A 85 -20.85 4.62 -9.89
N TYR A 86 -20.59 3.42 -9.38
CA TYR A 86 -21.55 2.30 -9.45
C TYR A 86 -22.86 2.62 -8.73
N ARG A 87 -22.78 3.32 -7.58
CA ARG A 87 -23.97 3.76 -6.86
C ARG A 87 -24.88 4.62 -7.74
N ASP A 88 -24.29 5.43 -8.59
CA ASP A 88 -24.99 6.38 -9.45
C ASP A 88 -25.30 5.79 -10.85
N GLY A 89 -25.06 4.49 -11.05
CA GLY A 89 -25.32 3.78 -12.32
C GLY A 89 -24.28 4.06 -13.41
N LEU A 90 -23.10 4.57 -13.04
CA LEU A 90 -22.01 4.90 -13.95
C LEU A 90 -20.92 3.82 -13.92
N THR A 91 -20.25 3.64 -15.05
CA THR A 91 -19.03 2.81 -15.14
C THR A 91 -17.82 3.66 -14.77
N PRO A 92 -17.06 3.33 -13.71
CA PRO A 92 -15.83 4.03 -13.36
C PRO A 92 -14.86 4.06 -14.55
N GLN A 93 -14.21 5.20 -14.76
CA GLN A 93 -13.16 5.35 -15.76
C GLN A 93 -11.81 5.41 -15.04
N PRO A 94 -10.93 4.39 -15.20
CA PRO A 94 -9.61 4.44 -14.61
C PRO A 94 -8.74 5.48 -15.32
N THR A 95 -7.85 6.11 -14.57
CA THR A 95 -6.70 6.82 -15.13
C THR A 95 -5.78 5.85 -15.88
N PRO A 96 -4.90 6.33 -16.79
CA PRO A 96 -3.93 5.46 -17.47
C PRO A 96 -3.10 4.62 -16.49
N GLU A 97 -2.67 5.20 -15.37
CA GLU A 97 -1.89 4.54 -14.34
C GLU A 97 -2.71 3.45 -13.62
N GLU A 98 -3.98 3.72 -13.31
CA GLU A 98 -4.90 2.75 -12.72
C GLU A 98 -5.19 1.59 -13.69
N HIS A 99 -5.33 1.86 -14.98
CA HIS A 99 -5.54 0.82 -16.00
C HIS A 99 -4.32 -0.11 -16.12
N VAL A 100 -3.10 0.43 -16.04
CA VAL A 100 -1.87 -0.37 -16.00
C VAL A 100 -1.83 -1.25 -14.73
N ALA A 101 -2.21 -0.68 -13.57
CA ALA A 101 -2.27 -1.44 -12.33
C ALA A 101 -3.32 -2.57 -12.39
N ASP A 102 -4.49 -2.30 -12.97
CA ASP A 102 -5.55 -3.30 -13.16
C ASP A 102 -5.10 -4.41 -14.10
N ALA A 103 -4.42 -4.06 -15.21
CA ALA A 103 -3.89 -5.04 -16.15
C ALA A 103 -2.85 -5.96 -15.51
N LEU A 104 -1.97 -5.40 -14.66
CA LEU A 104 -1.01 -6.19 -13.91
C LEU A 104 -1.71 -7.17 -12.97
N MET A 105 -2.66 -6.70 -12.18
CA MET A 105 -3.39 -7.54 -11.23
C MET A 105 -4.26 -8.59 -11.94
N GLY A 106 -4.98 -8.19 -12.98
CA GLY A 106 -5.87 -9.06 -13.76
C GLY A 106 -5.14 -10.13 -14.56
N SER A 107 -3.86 -9.92 -14.86
CA SER A 107 -3.01 -10.90 -15.56
C SER A 107 -2.24 -11.83 -14.62
N ALA A 108 -2.39 -11.69 -13.30
CA ALA A 108 -1.58 -12.42 -12.32
C ALA A 108 -1.77 -13.95 -12.36
N THR A 109 -2.82 -14.47 -12.97
CA THR A 109 -3.05 -15.92 -13.13
C THR A 109 -2.45 -16.49 -14.41
N SER A 110 -2.13 -15.64 -15.38
CA SER A 110 -1.66 -16.03 -16.72
C SER A 110 -0.26 -15.52 -17.08
N ASP A 111 0.26 -14.54 -16.34
CA ASP A 111 1.57 -13.93 -16.58
C ASP A 111 2.46 -14.02 -15.34
N GLN A 112 3.64 -14.62 -15.50
CA GLN A 112 4.54 -14.91 -14.38
C GLN A 112 5.10 -13.65 -13.70
N LEU A 113 5.43 -12.61 -14.48
CA LEU A 113 5.95 -11.36 -13.92
C LEU A 113 4.86 -10.61 -13.17
N ALA A 114 3.63 -10.63 -13.67
CA ALA A 114 2.44 -10.12 -13.01
C ALA A 114 2.18 -10.86 -11.68
N THR A 115 2.23 -12.20 -11.67
CA THR A 115 2.07 -12.99 -10.43
C THR A 115 3.07 -12.57 -9.37
N ARG A 116 4.36 -12.49 -9.73
CA ARG A 116 5.44 -12.14 -8.80
C ARG A 116 5.29 -10.71 -8.27
N SER A 117 5.05 -9.77 -9.19
CA SER A 117 4.85 -8.36 -8.87
C SER A 117 3.66 -8.14 -7.95
N PHE A 118 2.55 -8.81 -8.24
CA PHE A 118 1.36 -8.78 -7.38
C PHE A 118 1.66 -9.37 -5.99
N GLY A 119 2.36 -10.51 -5.94
CA GLY A 119 2.77 -11.14 -4.68
C GLY A 119 3.63 -10.23 -3.81
N ASP A 120 4.60 -9.52 -4.40
CA ASP A 120 5.44 -8.57 -3.68
C ASP A 120 4.65 -7.38 -3.12
N ILE A 121 3.76 -6.80 -3.92
CA ILE A 121 2.93 -5.67 -3.50
C ILE A 121 1.96 -6.09 -2.39
N TYR A 122 1.29 -7.23 -2.56
CA TYR A 122 0.27 -7.69 -1.62
C TYR A 122 0.87 -8.11 -0.28
N SER A 123 2.06 -8.71 -0.31
CA SER A 123 2.77 -9.19 0.89
C SER A 123 3.62 -8.11 1.58
N CYS A 124 3.55 -6.86 1.12
CA CYS A 124 4.37 -5.74 1.61
C CYS A 124 5.89 -6.00 1.51
N ASN A 125 6.34 -6.66 0.43
CA ASN A 125 7.77 -6.81 0.13
C ASN A 125 8.31 -5.63 -0.69
N ALA A 126 7.43 -4.94 -1.42
CA ALA A 126 7.74 -3.74 -2.18
C ALA A 126 6.48 -2.91 -2.37
N VAL A 127 6.60 -1.58 -2.44
CA VAL A 127 5.49 -0.72 -2.86
C VAL A 127 5.31 -0.74 -4.38
N PRO A 128 4.13 -0.38 -4.91
CA PRO A 128 3.88 -0.40 -6.35
C PRO A 128 4.89 0.39 -7.18
N SER A 129 5.37 1.54 -6.68
CA SER A 129 6.38 2.36 -7.37
C SER A 129 7.72 1.65 -7.49
N GLU A 130 8.17 0.93 -6.46
CA GLU A 130 9.40 0.14 -6.49
C GLU A 130 9.29 -1.02 -7.48
N VAL A 131 8.14 -1.69 -7.52
CA VAL A 131 7.88 -2.75 -8.50
C VAL A 131 7.94 -2.19 -9.92
N MET A 132 7.27 -1.07 -10.20
CA MET A 132 7.28 -0.45 -11.52
C MET A 132 8.66 0.06 -11.95
N ALA A 133 9.51 0.43 -10.99
CA ALA A 133 10.89 0.86 -11.25
C ALA A 133 11.85 -0.30 -11.61
N ARG A 134 11.43 -1.56 -11.46
CA ARG A 134 12.28 -2.71 -11.81
C ARG A 134 12.56 -2.76 -13.32
N PRO A 135 13.76 -3.18 -13.75
CA PRO A 135 14.10 -3.26 -15.17
C PRO A 135 13.05 -4.03 -16.00
N GLY A 136 12.54 -3.38 -17.05
CA GLY A 136 11.55 -3.95 -17.97
C GLY A 136 10.12 -4.06 -17.42
N MET A 137 9.88 -3.79 -16.12
CA MET A 137 8.57 -3.99 -15.52
C MET A 137 7.51 -3.03 -16.06
N LEU A 138 7.85 -1.74 -16.20
CA LEU A 138 6.92 -0.75 -16.75
C LEU A 138 6.53 -1.08 -18.20
N GLU A 139 7.50 -1.45 -19.04
CA GLU A 139 7.25 -1.84 -20.43
C GLU A 139 6.34 -3.09 -20.50
N HIS A 140 6.62 -4.09 -19.67
CA HIS A 140 5.81 -5.29 -19.56
C HIS A 140 4.37 -4.98 -19.13
N ALA A 141 4.20 -4.16 -18.08
CA ALA A 141 2.88 -3.76 -17.59
C ALA A 141 2.08 -2.96 -18.63
N LEU A 142 2.73 -2.07 -19.38
CA LEU A 142 2.12 -1.37 -20.52
C LEU A 142 1.73 -2.35 -21.64
N GLY A 143 2.55 -3.38 -21.89
CA GLY A 143 2.25 -4.45 -22.83
C GLY A 143 0.98 -5.21 -22.46
N LEU A 144 0.83 -5.59 -21.19
CA LEU A 144 -0.39 -6.22 -20.65
C LEU A 144 -1.59 -5.29 -20.81
N ALA A 145 -1.44 -4.01 -20.45
CA ALA A 145 -2.52 -3.02 -20.46
C ALA A 145 -3.14 -2.78 -21.84
N LYS A 146 -2.38 -2.93 -22.94
CA LYS A 146 -2.88 -2.75 -24.31
C LYS A 146 -4.02 -3.70 -24.67
N ASN A 147 -3.97 -4.93 -24.18
CA ASN A 147 -4.95 -5.97 -24.49
C ASN A 147 -5.86 -6.30 -23.30
N PHE A 148 -5.66 -5.61 -22.17
CA PHE A 148 -6.44 -5.84 -20.97
C PHE A 148 -7.81 -5.17 -21.07
N THR A 149 -8.85 -5.98 -20.86
CA THR A 149 -10.21 -5.49 -20.66
C THR A 149 -10.68 -5.97 -19.30
N ALA A 150 -10.99 -5.02 -18.40
CA ALA A 150 -11.53 -5.34 -17.09
C ALA A 150 -12.79 -6.19 -17.25
N GLN A 151 -12.80 -7.36 -16.62
CA GLN A 151 -13.99 -8.19 -16.57
C GLN A 151 -14.92 -7.65 -15.48
N PRO A 152 -16.25 -7.71 -15.69
CA PRO A 152 -17.19 -7.39 -14.63
C PRO A 152 -16.95 -8.30 -13.42
N LEU A 153 -17.11 -7.74 -12.22
CA LEU A 153 -17.02 -8.52 -11.00
C LEU A 153 -18.11 -9.61 -11.01
N PRO A 154 -17.80 -10.86 -10.64
CA PRO A 154 -18.81 -11.89 -10.54
C PRO A 154 -19.83 -11.53 -9.43
N GLY A 155 -21.12 -11.55 -9.77
CA GLY A 155 -22.21 -11.26 -8.85
C GLY A 155 -23.46 -10.77 -9.57
N PRO A 156 -24.62 -10.69 -8.87
CA PRO A 156 -25.83 -10.15 -9.44
C PRO A 156 -25.66 -8.67 -9.78
N ASP A 157 -26.29 -8.23 -10.85
CA ASP A 157 -26.39 -6.81 -11.17
C ASP A 157 -27.53 -6.14 -10.39
N ARG A 158 -27.78 -4.86 -10.63
CA ARG A 158 -28.87 -4.12 -9.93
C ARG A 158 -30.27 -4.45 -10.44
N SER A 159 -30.37 -5.20 -11.53
CA SER A 159 -31.63 -5.63 -12.13
C SER A 159 -32.05 -7.04 -11.73
N GLU A 160 -31.15 -7.81 -11.11
CA GLU A 160 -31.38 -9.11 -10.47
C GLU A 160 -31.64 -9.00 -8.96
#